data_AF-A0A9X3IX39-F1
#
_entry.id   AF-A0A9X3IX39-F1
#
_cell.length_a   1.000
_cell.length_b   1.000
_cell.length_c   1.000
_cell.angle_alpha   90.00
_cell.angle_beta   90.00
_cell.angle_gamma   90.00
#
_symmetry.space_group_name_H-M   'P 1'
#
loop_
_entity.id
_entity.type
_entity.pdbx_description
1 polymer ?
#
loop_
_entity_poly.entity_id
_entity_poly.type
_entity_poly.pdbx_seq_one_letter_code
_entity_poly.pdbx_strand_id
1 'polypeptide(L)'
;MVQGDGPLGLAHQPGPGPKALRVHTGPEGQHEWRLGPLICYEDILPRFARGVAAEGIHAFVNLTNDSWFGKSKEQDQHMGLAVLRTIENRRALLRSVNAGISVYVDPAGRVLQRIDSTNPDEDGPSPPPASSPRCR
;
A
#
# COMPACT_ATOMS: atom_id res chain seq x y z
N MET A 1 3.02 -4.24 30.98
CA MET A 1 3.90 -3.40 31.82
C MET A 1 5.16 -3.09 31.01
N VAL A 2 5.08 -2.08 30.14
CA VAL A 2 6.25 -1.50 29.46
C VAL A 2 6.04 0.01 29.52
N GLN A 3 6.31 0.58 30.70
CA GLN A 3 6.47 2.02 30.88
C GLN A 3 7.98 2.24 30.93
N GLY A 4 8.56 2.48 29.76
CA GLY A 4 9.90 3.02 29.63
C GLY A 4 9.77 4.36 28.97
N ASP A 5 10.00 5.43 29.72
CA ASP A 5 10.11 6.77 29.17
C ASP A 5 11.30 6.79 28.23
N GLY A 6 11.03 6.91 26.92
CA GLY A 6 12.08 7.07 25.93
C GLY A 6 12.90 8.33 26.22
N PRO A 7 14.13 8.44 25.67
CA PRO A 7 15.06 9.54 25.96
C PRO A 7 14.55 10.95 25.58
N LEU A 8 13.36 11.06 24.99
CA LEU A 8 12.68 12.30 24.60
C LEU A 8 11.41 12.59 25.43
N GLY A 9 11.10 11.83 26.48
CA GLY A 9 9.87 12.01 27.28
C GLY A 9 8.57 11.70 26.52
N LEU A 10 8.67 11.08 25.34
CA LEU A 10 7.53 10.59 24.57
C LEU A 10 7.32 9.12 24.93
N ALA A 11 6.26 8.84 25.68
CA ALA A 11 5.80 7.48 25.92
C ALA A 11 5.18 6.94 24.62
N HIS A 12 5.92 6.09 23.91
CA HIS A 12 5.39 5.39 22.74
C HIS A 12 4.47 4.27 23.22
N GLN A 13 3.15 4.48 23.09
CA GLN A 13 2.17 3.44 23.31
C GLN A 13 1.66 2.91 21.98
N PRO A 14 1.55 1.58 21.80
CA PRO A 14 0.89 1.04 20.63
C PRO A 14 -0.56 1.52 20.62
N GLY A 15 -1.04 1.93 19.44
CA GLY A 15 -2.44 2.29 19.23
C GLY A 15 -3.38 1.07 19.37
N PRO A 16 -4.70 1.29 19.28
CA PRO A 16 -5.72 0.25 19.45
C PRO A 16 -5.76 -0.81 18.31
N GLY A 17 -4.81 -0.75 17.37
CA GLY A 17 -4.76 -1.60 16.19
C GLY A 17 -5.22 -0.88 14.92
N PRO A 18 -5.21 -1.59 13.77
CA PRO A 18 -5.58 -1.00 12.49
C PRO A 18 -7.07 -0.63 12.45
N LYS A 19 -7.40 0.45 11.73
CA LYS A 19 -8.77 0.87 11.47
C LYS A 19 -8.97 1.16 10.00
N ALA A 20 -10.12 0.73 9.48
CA ALA A 20 -10.51 1.07 8.13
C ALA A 20 -10.75 2.58 8.01
N LEU A 21 -10.12 3.22 7.03
CA LEU A 21 -10.42 4.58 6.62
C LEU A 21 -11.70 4.56 5.77
N ARG A 22 -12.70 5.35 6.16
CA ARG A 22 -13.95 5.50 5.41
C ARG A 22 -13.83 6.70 4.46
N VAL A 23 -14.16 6.47 3.20
CA VAL A 23 -14.12 7.48 2.14
C VAL A 23 -15.45 7.49 1.43
N HIS A 24 -16.07 8.66 1.32
CA HIS A 24 -17.32 8.85 0.59
C HIS A 24 -17.04 9.38 -0.81
N THR A 25 -17.67 8.80 -1.82
CA THR A 25 -17.49 9.18 -3.24
C THR A 25 -18.83 9.33 -3.95
N GLY A 26 -18.83 10.05 -5.09
CA GLY A 26 -20.02 10.37 -5.88
C GLY A 26 -20.52 11.80 -5.67
N PRO A 27 -21.45 12.29 -6.50
CA PRO A 27 -21.98 13.67 -6.47
C PRO A 27 -22.45 14.16 -5.10
N GLU A 28 -22.87 13.26 -4.21
CA GLU A 28 -23.34 13.58 -2.86
C GLU A 28 -22.74 12.63 -1.80
N GLY A 29 -21.62 11.97 -2.11
CA GLY A 29 -20.98 11.03 -1.17
C GLY A 29 -21.77 9.74 -0.93
N GLN A 30 -22.67 9.36 -1.85
CA GLN A 30 -23.57 8.21 -1.69
C GLN A 30 -22.86 6.85 -1.59
N HIS A 31 -21.60 6.75 -2.01
CA HIS A 31 -20.83 5.50 -1.96
C HIS A 31 -19.78 5.56 -0.86
N GLU A 32 -19.95 4.74 0.19
CA GLU A 32 -18.93 4.53 1.24
C GLU A 32 -17.93 3.44 0.82
N TRP A 33 -16.66 3.79 0.82
CA TRP A 33 -15.54 2.86 0.68
C TRP A 33 -14.75 2.76 1.99
N ARG A 34 -14.59 1.55 2.47
CA ARG A 34 -13.65 1.19 3.54
C ARG A 34 -12.30 0.78 2.96
N LEU A 35 -11.25 1.51 3.31
CA LEU A 35 -9.89 1.32 2.85
C LEU A 35 -8.99 0.90 4.01
N GLY A 36 -8.15 -0.11 3.80
CA GLY A 36 -7.18 -0.60 4.78
C GLY A 36 -5.79 -0.04 4.53
N PRO A 37 -5.37 1.03 5.23
CA PRO A 37 -4.05 1.61 5.02
C PRO A 37 -2.95 0.63 5.46
N LEU A 38 -1.88 0.57 4.66
CA LEU A 38 -0.64 -0.14 4.94
C LEU A 38 0.51 0.81 4.59
N ILE A 39 1.32 1.20 5.56
CA ILE A 39 2.43 2.12 5.33
C ILE A 39 3.70 1.33 5.07
N CYS A 40 4.31 1.55 3.91
CA CYS A 40 5.58 0.96 3.51
C CYS A 40 5.57 -0.57 3.72
N TYR A 41 6.43 -1.05 4.63
CA TYR A 41 6.65 -2.46 4.96
C TYR A 41 5.49 -3.21 5.62
N GLU A 42 4.42 -2.53 6.02
CA GLU A 42 3.28 -3.18 6.66
C GLU A 42 2.57 -4.19 5.73
N ASP A 43 2.74 -4.05 4.42
CA ASP A 43 2.15 -4.93 3.42
C ASP A 43 2.88 -6.28 3.25
N ILE A 44 4.09 -6.44 3.80
CA ILE A 44 4.76 -7.74 3.86
C ILE A 44 4.45 -8.51 5.15
N LEU A 45 3.72 -7.90 6.10
CA LEU A 45 3.41 -8.48 7.41
C LEU A 45 2.05 -9.21 7.38
N PRO A 46 2.01 -10.55 7.22
CA PRO A 46 0.76 -11.26 6.98
C PRO A 46 -0.25 -11.13 8.12
N ARG A 47 0.23 -11.19 9.37
CA ARG A 47 -0.62 -11.07 10.56
C ARG A 47 -1.25 -9.69 10.68
N PHE A 48 -0.50 -8.63 10.34
CA PHE A 48 -1.00 -7.26 10.39
C PHE A 48 -2.02 -7.01 9.28
N ALA A 49 -1.69 -7.37 8.04
CA ALA A 49 -2.61 -7.25 6.90
C ALA A 49 -3.93 -8.00 7.13
N ARG A 50 -3.90 -9.19 7.76
CA ARG A 50 -5.11 -9.91 8.17
C ARG A 50 -5.95 -9.14 9.20
N GLY A 51 -5.30 -8.49 10.17
CA GLY A 51 -5.97 -7.61 11.14
C GLY A 51 -6.64 -6.42 10.46
N VAL A 52 -5.96 -5.80 9.50
CA VAL A 52 -6.53 -4.71 8.67
C VAL A 52 -7.72 -5.20 7.85
N ALA A 53 -7.61 -6.38 7.23
CA ALA A 53 -8.70 -6.96 6.43
C ALA A 53 -9.95 -7.28 7.26
N ALA A 54 -9.77 -7.67 8.52
CA ALA A 54 -10.85 -7.97 9.46
C ALA A 54 -11.74 -6.75 9.77
N GLU A 55 -11.27 -5.53 9.51
CA GLU A 55 -12.09 -4.31 9.61
C GLU A 55 -13.14 -4.17 8.49
N GLY A 56 -13.26 -5.18 7.61
CA GLY A 56 -14.26 -5.22 6.55
C GLY A 56 -13.96 -4.25 5.40
N ILE A 57 -12.68 -4.09 5.07
CA ILE A 57 -12.23 -3.22 3.99
C ILE A 57 -12.63 -3.77 2.61
N HIS A 58 -12.72 -2.90 1.61
CA HIS A 58 -12.85 -3.30 0.20
C HIS A 58 -11.49 -3.48 -0.46
N ALA A 59 -10.53 -2.62 -0.11
CA ALA A 59 -9.19 -2.62 -0.66
C ALA A 59 -8.15 -2.23 0.39
N PHE A 60 -6.96 -2.82 0.27
CA PHE A 60 -5.75 -2.29 0.90
C PHE A 60 -5.27 -1.06 0.14
N VAL A 61 -4.74 -0.09 0.87
CA VAL A 61 -4.06 1.08 0.31
C VAL A 61 -2.65 1.08 0.85
N ASN A 62 -1.69 0.67 0.02
CA ASN A 62 -0.28 0.73 0.38
C ASN A 62 0.32 2.05 -0.08
N LEU A 63 0.81 2.82 0.89
CA LEU A 63 1.54 4.06 0.66
C LEU A 63 3.00 3.78 1.02
N THR A 64 3.88 3.75 0.02
CA THR A 64 5.28 3.37 0.22
C THR A 64 6.23 4.31 -0.51
N ASN A 65 7.51 4.20 -0.16
CA ASN A 65 8.61 4.77 -0.91
C ASN A 65 9.67 3.69 -1.03
N ASP A 66 9.92 3.20 -2.25
CA ASP A 66 10.93 2.16 -2.48
C ASP A 66 12.28 2.75 -2.95
N SER A 67 12.46 4.08 -2.89
CA SER A 67 13.74 4.74 -3.23
C SER A 67 14.90 4.20 -2.39
N TRP A 68 14.63 3.80 -1.14
CA TRP A 68 15.62 3.20 -0.24
C TRP A 68 16.34 1.98 -0.80
N PHE A 69 15.72 1.28 -1.75
CA PHE A 69 16.29 0.09 -2.38
C PHE A 69 17.09 0.38 -3.65
N GLY A 70 17.01 1.60 -4.20
CA GLY A 70 17.61 1.97 -5.48
C GLY A 70 17.22 1.02 -6.62
N LYS A 71 18.09 0.90 -7.63
CA LYS A 71 17.92 -0.02 -8.77
C LYS A 71 18.24 -1.48 -8.40
N SER A 72 17.45 -2.04 -7.49
CA SER A 72 17.58 -3.43 -7.04
C SER A 72 16.32 -4.24 -7.34
N LYS A 73 16.35 -5.56 -7.07
CA LYS A 73 15.20 -6.45 -7.30
C LYS A 73 14.21 -6.41 -6.13
N GLU A 74 14.59 -5.79 -5.04
CA GLU A 74 13.82 -5.65 -3.82
C GLU A 74 12.51 -4.91 -4.08
N GLN A 75 12.46 -3.97 -5.03
CA GLN A 75 11.22 -3.28 -5.41
C GLN A 75 10.18 -4.26 -5.98
N ASP A 76 10.60 -5.15 -6.89
CA ASP A 76 9.73 -6.18 -7.46
C ASP A 76 9.33 -7.23 -6.40
N GLN A 77 10.26 -7.59 -5.51
CA GLN A 77 9.99 -8.53 -4.42
C GLN A 77 8.98 -7.96 -3.40
N HIS A 78 9.14 -6.69 -3.02
CA HIS A 78 8.26 -5.97 -2.11
C HIS A 78 6.84 -5.90 -2.69
N MET A 79 6.70 -5.52 -3.97
CA MET A 79 5.42 -5.55 -4.67
C MET A 79 4.83 -6.97 -4.72
N GLY A 80 5.64 -7.99 -5.01
CA GLY A 80 5.19 -9.38 -5.04
C GLY A 80 4.61 -9.85 -3.70
N LEU A 81 5.27 -9.51 -2.60
CA LEU A 81 4.80 -9.82 -1.24
C LEU A 81 3.50 -9.08 -0.90
N ALA A 82 3.37 -7.83 -1.35
CA ALA A 82 2.15 -7.05 -1.22
C ALA A 82 0.98 -7.67 -2.00
N VAL A 83 1.22 -8.17 -3.22
CA VAL A 83 0.21 -8.87 -4.03
C VAL A 83 -0.33 -10.10 -3.31
N LEU A 84 0.49 -10.86 -2.58
CA LEU A 84 0.01 -12.01 -1.80
C LEU A 84 -1.05 -11.62 -0.77
N ARG A 85 -1.02 -10.39 -0.22
CA ARG A 85 -2.05 -9.91 0.72
C ARG A 85 -3.43 -9.88 0.09
N THR A 86 -3.52 -9.59 -1.22
CA THR A 86 -4.80 -9.57 -1.95
C THR A 86 -5.41 -10.95 -2.06
N ILE A 87 -4.60 -11.95 -2.39
CA ILE A 87 -5.01 -13.35 -2.56
C ILE A 87 -5.48 -13.92 -1.21
N GLU A 88 -4.68 -13.69 -0.16
CA GLU A 88 -4.95 -14.24 1.16
C GLU A 88 -6.21 -13.67 1.80
N ASN A 89 -6.51 -12.40 1.56
CA ASN A 89 -7.64 -11.71 2.21
C ASN A 89 -8.83 -11.47 1.28
N ARG A 90 -8.72 -11.82 -0.01
CA ARG A 90 -9.72 -11.56 -1.05
C ARG A 90 -10.15 -10.09 -1.10
N ARG A 91 -9.16 -9.19 -0.97
CA ARG A 91 -9.33 -7.73 -1.07
C ARG A 91 -8.43 -7.20 -2.17
N ALA A 92 -8.87 -6.15 -2.86
CA ALA A 92 -8.04 -5.47 -3.84
C ALA A 92 -6.86 -4.75 -3.17
N LEU A 93 -5.85 -4.35 -3.94
CA LEU A 93 -4.75 -3.51 -3.48
C LEU A 93 -4.57 -2.32 -4.41
N LEU A 94 -4.50 -1.14 -3.80
CA LEU A 94 -4.06 0.10 -4.41
C LEU A 94 -2.69 0.43 -3.81
N ARG A 95 -1.61 0.20 -4.57
CA ARG A 95 -0.25 0.54 -4.16
C ARG A 95 0.19 1.80 -4.87
N SER A 96 0.50 2.83 -4.10
CA SER A 96 1.06 4.10 -4.56
C SER A 96 2.45 4.28 -3.98
N VAL A 97 3.41 4.44 -4.88
CA VAL A 97 4.83 4.53 -4.55
C VAL A 97 5.40 5.84 -5.07
N ASN A 98 6.21 6.50 -4.24
CA ASN A 98 6.95 7.70 -4.65
C ASN A 98 7.96 7.38 -5.77
N ALA A 99 8.94 6.51 -5.49
CA ALA A 99 9.84 5.91 -6.48
C ALA A 99 9.84 4.39 -6.28
N GLY A 100 9.61 3.63 -7.35
CA GLY A 100 9.32 2.20 -7.33
C GLY A 100 8.05 1.89 -8.13
N ILE A 101 7.35 0.82 -7.74
CA ILE A 101 6.31 0.20 -8.57
C ILE A 101 4.92 0.45 -7.98
N SER A 102 4.14 1.31 -8.62
CA SER A 102 2.73 1.54 -8.29
C SER A 102 1.84 0.56 -9.06
N VAL A 103 0.88 -0.06 -8.38
CA VAL A 103 -0.01 -1.06 -8.99
C VAL A 103 -1.43 -0.99 -8.46
N TYR A 104 -2.38 -1.35 -9.33
CA TYR A 104 -3.72 -1.77 -8.95
C TYR A 104 -3.85 -3.27 -9.15
N VAL A 105 -4.24 -4.00 -8.10
CA VAL A 105 -4.33 -5.45 -8.08
C VAL A 105 -5.73 -5.90 -7.66
N ASP A 106 -6.29 -6.88 -8.38
CA ASP A 106 -7.58 -7.49 -8.04
C ASP A 106 -7.49 -8.46 -6.84
N PRO A 107 -8.62 -8.89 -6.24
CA PRO A 107 -8.65 -9.87 -5.15
C PRO A 107 -8.11 -11.28 -5.48
N ALA A 108 -7.78 -11.56 -6.74
CA ALA A 108 -7.17 -12.80 -7.17
C ALA A 108 -5.65 -12.67 -7.40
N GLY A 109 -5.08 -11.50 -7.12
CA GLY A 109 -3.65 -11.22 -7.29
C GLY A 109 -3.26 -10.83 -8.70
N ARG A 110 -4.21 -10.49 -9.58
CA ARG A 110 -3.90 -10.03 -10.94
C ARG A 110 -3.59 -8.54 -10.92
N VAL A 111 -2.43 -8.16 -11.46
CA VAL A 111 -2.05 -6.77 -11.66
C VAL A 111 -2.86 -6.22 -12.84
N LEU A 112 -3.79 -5.32 -12.56
CA LEU A 112 -4.66 -4.70 -13.57
C LEU A 112 -4.04 -3.45 -14.18
N GLN A 113 -3.27 -2.70 -13.38
CA GLN A 113 -2.50 -1.54 -13.84
C GLN A 113 -1.15 -1.51 -13.11
N ARG A 114 -0.11 -1.06 -13.82
CA ARG A 114 1.25 -0.92 -13.30
C ARG A 114 1.88 0.36 -13.83
N ILE A 115 2.54 1.09 -12.96
CA ILE A 115 3.33 2.28 -13.28
C ILE A 115 4.67 2.14 -12.56
N ASP A 116 5.76 2.19 -13.32
CA ASP A 116 7.11 2.17 -12.77
C ASP A 116 7.62 3.61 -12.68
N SER A 117 7.85 4.08 -11.45
CA SER A 117 8.40 5.39 -11.13
C SER A 117 9.87 5.24 -10.75
N THR A 118 10.74 6.11 -11.26
CA THR A 118 12.15 6.17 -10.85
C THR A 118 12.39 7.34 -9.90
N ASN A 119 13.43 7.27 -9.06
CA ASN A 119 13.85 8.42 -8.29
C ASN A 119 14.69 9.34 -9.20
N PRO A 120 14.24 10.55 -9.59
CA PRO A 120 14.97 11.38 -10.55
C PRO A 120 16.36 11.81 -10.04
N ASP A 121 16.52 11.95 -8.72
CA ASP A 121 17.78 12.40 -8.10
C ASP A 121 18.88 11.33 -8.15
N GLU A 122 18.51 10.05 -8.14
CA GLU A 122 19.46 8.91 -8.08
C GLU A 122 19.48 8.11 -9.39
N ASP A 123 18.32 7.95 -10.03
CA ASP A 123 18.10 7.01 -11.12
C ASP A 123 17.98 7.65 -12.50
N GLY A 124 17.78 8.98 -12.55
CA GLY A 124 17.42 9.72 -13.75
C GLY A 124 15.90 9.76 -14.02
N PRO A 125 15.45 10.48 -15.07
CA PRO A 125 14.04 10.71 -15.34
C PRO A 125 13.29 9.41 -15.60
N SER A 126 12.03 9.35 -15.15
CA SER A 126 11.18 8.19 -15.36
C SER A 126 10.91 7.95 -16.83
N PRO A 127 10.82 6.68 -17.28
CA PRO A 127 10.38 6.39 -18.63
C PRO A 127 8.96 6.95 -18.84
N PRO A 128 8.63 7.40 -20.06
CA PRO A 128 7.29 7.88 -20.35
C PRO A 128 6.26 6.79 -20.05
N PRO A 129 5.05 7.14 -19.57
CA PRO A 129 4.05 6.16 -19.23
C PRO A 129 3.75 5.28 -20.46
N ALA A 130 3.74 3.96 -20.25
CA ALA A 130 3.25 3.04 -21.27
C ALA A 130 1.83 3.46 -21.66
N SER A 131 1.53 3.51 -22.96
CA SER A 131 0.21 3.85 -23.47
C SER A 131 -0.83 2.96 -22.80
N SER A 132 -1.62 3.50 -21.86
CA SER A 132 -2.69 2.73 -21.24
C SER A 132 -3.76 2.44 -22.28
N PRO A 133 -4.35 1.22 -22.30
CA PRO A 133 -5.60 1.05 -23.00
C PRO A 133 -6.58 2.00 -22.32
N ARG A 134 -7.14 2.94 -23.08
CA ARG A 134 -8.19 3.83 -22.57
C ARG A 134 -9.24 2.94 -21.91
N CYS A 135 -9.50 3.17 -20.62
CA CYS A 135 -10.66 2.57 -19.96
C CYS A 135 -11.88 2.91 -20.83
N ARG A 136 -12.48 1.88 -21.44
CA ARG A 136 -13.77 1.98 -22.11
C ARG A 136 -14.88 1.94 -21.07
#